data_AF-A0A8T6MSG9-F1
#
_entry.id   AF-A0A8T6MSG9-F1
#
_cell.length_a   1.000
_cell.length_b   1.000
_cell.length_c   1.000
_cell.angle_alpha   90.00
_cell.angle_beta   90.00
_cell.angle_gamma   90.00
#
_symmetry.space_group_name_H-M   'P 1'
#
loop_
_entity.id
_entity.type
_entity.pdbx_description
1 polymer ?
#
loop_
_entity_poly.entity_id
_entity_poly.type
_entity_poly.pdbx_seq_one_letter_code
_entity_poly.pdbx_strand_id
1 'polypeptide(L)'
;MSEAKNKIDFKMLDHERIGGDYVSFKLEDGALVKVKVDLDRVGIAINYKNPDGTPHYAINTSVKISVIPNDRTFSVEKNLKDKQTPPPSQMFS
;
A
#
# COMPACT_ATOMS: atom_id res chain seq x y z
N MET A 1 -14.76 0.08 46.29
CA MET A 1 -15.55 1.12 45.59
C MET A 1 -14.55 2.13 45.05
N SER A 2 -14.33 2.41 43.76
CA SER A 2 -15.07 2.14 42.52
C SER A 2 -14.27 2.79 41.38
N GLU A 3 -13.51 2.01 40.62
CA GLU A 3 -12.81 2.48 39.39
C GLU A 3 -13.74 2.60 38.17
N ALA A 4 -15.02 2.23 38.34
CA ALA A 4 -16.02 2.23 37.27
C ALA A 4 -16.40 3.64 36.76
N LYS A 5 -16.08 4.72 37.49
CA LYS A 5 -16.56 6.07 37.16
C LYS A 5 -15.88 6.76 35.98
N ASN A 6 -14.72 6.27 35.50
CA ASN A 6 -13.95 6.94 34.44
C ASN A 6 -13.81 6.13 33.14
N LYS A 7 -14.62 5.08 32.94
CA LYS A 7 -14.57 4.28 31.70
C LYS A 7 -15.62 4.76 30.72
N ILE A 8 -15.22 4.97 29.47
CA ILE A 8 -16.14 5.19 28.35
C ILE A 8 -16.35 3.85 27.67
N ASP A 9 -17.61 3.45 27.58
CA ASP A 9 -18.03 2.22 26.93
C ASP A 9 -18.46 2.51 25.50
N PHE A 10 -18.06 1.66 24.56
CA PHE A 10 -18.35 1.84 23.14
C PHE A 10 -19.18 0.67 22.61
N LYS A 11 -20.28 0.98 21.92
CA LYS A 11 -21.02 0.03 21.08
C LYS A 11 -20.34 -0.03 19.72
N MET A 12 -19.92 -1.23 19.30
CA MET A 12 -19.38 -1.46 17.96
C MET A 12 -20.42 -1.13 16.88
N LEU A 13 -19.95 -0.51 15.80
CA LEU A 13 -20.73 -0.21 14.61
C LEU A 13 -20.19 -1.02 13.45
N ASP A 14 -21.10 -1.66 12.72
CA ASP A 14 -20.82 -2.15 11.39
C ASP A 14 -20.68 -0.97 10.43
N HIS A 15 -19.84 -1.12 9.42
CA HIS A 15 -19.64 -0.11 8.41
C HIS A 15 -19.54 -0.78 7.04
N GLU A 16 -19.97 -0.05 6.02
CA GLU A 16 -19.82 -0.44 4.63
C GLU A 16 -18.90 0.56 3.94
N ARG A 17 -18.11 0.08 2.97
CA ARG A 17 -17.28 0.97 2.16
C ARG A 17 -18.17 1.67 1.12
N ILE A 18 -18.12 3.00 1.09
CA ILE A 18 -18.81 3.80 0.09
C ILE A 18 -17.78 4.33 -0.91
N GLY A 19 -17.84 3.87 -2.16
CA GLY A 19 -16.96 4.32 -3.25
C GLY A 19 -15.59 3.62 -3.32
N GLY A 20 -14.61 4.30 -3.92
CA GLY A 20 -13.23 3.82 -4.00
C GLY A 20 -12.48 4.12 -2.71
N ASP A 21 -11.79 3.12 -2.16
CA ASP A 21 -11.09 3.20 -0.88
C ASP A 21 -9.59 3.51 -1.01
N TYR A 22 -9.14 3.86 -2.21
CA TYR A 22 -7.74 4.14 -2.49
C TYR A 22 -7.52 5.45 -3.25
N VAL A 23 -6.44 6.13 -2.90
CA VAL A 23 -5.87 7.25 -3.66
C VAL A 23 -4.67 6.73 -4.43
N SER A 24 -4.58 7.06 -5.72
CA SER A 24 -3.45 6.68 -6.57
C SER A 24 -2.57 7.90 -6.86
N PHE A 25 -1.26 7.75 -6.66
CA PHE A 25 -0.24 8.73 -6.97
C PHE A 25 0.66 8.20 -8.08
N LYS A 26 0.99 9.05 -9.05
CA LYS A 26 2.01 8.77 -10.06
C LYS A 26 3.28 9.53 -9.67
N LEU A 27 4.37 8.80 -9.45
CA LEU A 27 5.67 9.36 -9.10
C LEU A 27 6.41 9.85 -10.36
N GLU A 28 7.46 10.65 -10.17
CA GLU A 28 8.24 11.23 -11.27
C GLU A 28 8.93 10.18 -12.16
N ASP A 29 9.30 9.03 -11.58
CA ASP A 29 9.85 7.85 -12.28
C ASP A 29 8.78 7.01 -13.00
N GLY A 30 7.51 7.40 -12.88
CA GLY A 30 6.36 6.72 -13.45
C GLY A 30 5.81 5.58 -12.60
N ALA A 31 6.36 5.30 -11.42
CA ALA A 31 5.79 4.33 -10.50
C ALA A 31 4.40 4.78 -10.01
N LEU A 32 3.53 3.81 -9.76
CA LEU A 32 2.20 4.05 -9.21
C LEU A 32 2.17 3.62 -7.74
N VAL A 33 1.84 4.56 -6.86
CA VAL A 33 1.60 4.28 -5.43
C VAL A 33 0.10 4.35 -5.18
N LYS A 34 -0.48 3.24 -4.71
CA LYS A 34 -1.87 3.18 -4.26
C LYS A 34 -1.90 3.13 -2.74
N VAL A 35 -2.56 4.12 -2.15
CA VAL A 35 -2.77 4.20 -0.70
C VAL A 35 -4.22 3.90 -0.42
N LYS A 36 -4.49 2.77 0.24
CA LYS A 36 -5.83 2.37 0.66
C LYS A 36 -5.98 2.58 2.16
N VAL A 37 -7.09 3.19 2.57
CA VAL A 37 -7.43 3.39 3.98
C VAL A 37 -8.66 2.53 4.31
N ASP A 38 -8.52 1.68 5.32
CA ASP A 38 -9.57 0.79 5.80
C ASP A 38 -9.97 1.14 7.24
N LEU A 39 -11.23 0.87 7.58
CA LEU A 39 -11.74 0.96 8.95
C LEU A 39 -11.71 -0.44 9.57
N ASP A 40 -10.97 -0.60 10.67
CA ASP A 40 -10.85 -1.90 11.34
C ASP A 40 -11.93 -2.06 12.41
N ARG A 41 -12.13 -1.01 13.21
CA ARG A 41 -13.13 -0.99 14.28
C ARG A 41 -13.69 0.41 14.43
N VAL A 42 -15.01 0.49 14.44
CA VAL A 42 -15.74 1.72 14.75
C VAL A 42 -16.63 1.45 15.95
N GLY A 43 -16.68 2.39 16.88
CA GLY A 43 -17.61 2.35 17.99
C GLY A 43 -18.13 3.73 18.35
N ILE A 44 -19.35 3.78 18.87
CA ILE A 44 -19.97 4.98 19.42
C ILE A 44 -20.08 4.84 20.93
N ALA A 45 -19.70 5.88 21.67
CA ALA A 45 -19.79 5.90 23.11
C ALA A 45 -21.26 5.84 23.56
N ILE A 46 -21.58 4.97 24.51
CA ILE A 46 -22.95 4.80 25.03
C ILE A 46 -23.20 5.56 26.34
N ASN A 47 -22.13 5.87 27.08
CA ASN A 47 -22.18 6.52 28.40
C ASN A 47 -21.41 7.85 28.44
N TYR A 48 -20.97 8.36 27.29
CA TYR A 48 -20.25 9.61 27.16
C TYR A 48 -20.66 10.33 25.87
N LYS A 49 -20.72 11.66 25.94
CA LYS A 49 -20.88 12.55 24.80
C LYS A 49 -19.76 13.58 24.85
N ASN A 50 -19.43 14.14 23.70
CA ASN A 50 -18.52 15.27 23.65
C ASN A 50 -19.10 16.47 24.42
N PRO A 51 -18.27 17.44 24.86
CA PRO A 51 -18.75 18.62 25.58
C PRO A 51 -19.80 19.45 24.83
N ASP A 52 -19.81 19.38 23.50
CA ASP A 52 -20.79 20.03 22.63
C ASP A 52 -22.11 19.24 22.47
N GLY A 53 -22.23 18.09 23.14
CA GLY A 53 -23.40 17.21 23.08
C GLY A 53 -23.43 16.24 21.89
N THR A 54 -22.43 16.28 21.01
CA THR A 54 -22.34 15.35 19.88
C THR A 54 -21.92 13.95 20.31
N PRO A 55 -22.22 12.90 19.50
CA PRO A 55 -21.75 11.56 19.79
C PRO A 55 -20.23 11.46 19.73
N HIS A 56 -19.65 10.71 20.66
CA HIS A 56 -18.21 10.44 20.68
C HIS A 56 -17.92 9.11 19.98
N TYR A 57 -17.10 9.13 18.93
CA TYR A 57 -16.73 7.94 18.16
C TYR A 57 -15.29 7.51 18.47
N ALA A 58 -15.08 6.20 18.60
CA ALA A 58 -13.77 5.58 18.57
C ALA A 58 -13.58 4.91 17.21
N ILE A 59 -12.54 5.33 16.48
CA ILE A 59 -12.25 4.86 15.12
C ILE A 59 -10.83 4.30 15.10
N ASN A 60 -10.69 3.06 14.63
CA ASN A 60 -9.42 2.44 14.32
C ASN A 60 -9.32 2.24 12.81
N THR A 61 -8.18 2.63 12.25
CA THR A 61 -7.93 2.60 10.81
C THR A 61 -6.66 1.84 10.50
N SER A 62 -6.64 1.11 9.38
CA SER A 62 -5.44 0.53 8.81
C SER A 62 -5.11 1.16 7.45
N VAL A 63 -3.82 1.27 7.14
CA VAL A 63 -3.34 1.82 5.87
C VAL A 63 -2.60 0.71 5.13
N LYS A 64 -3.02 0.44 3.89
CA LYS A 64 -2.38 -0.51 3.00
C LYS A 64 -1.77 0.23 1.81
N ILE A 65 -0.45 0.12 1.69
CA ILE A 65 0.33 0.75 0.62
C ILE A 65 0.73 -0.31 -0.39
N SER A 66 0.48 -0.04 -1.68
CA SER A 66 0.94 -0.86 -2.80
C SER A 66 1.72 0.00 -3.77
N VAL A 67 2.94 -0.43 -4.10
CA VAL A 67 3.83 0.26 -5.05
C VAL A 67 3.98 -0.64 -6.28
N ILE A 68 3.67 -0.08 -7.45
CA ILE A 68 3.87 -0.73 -8.75
C ILE A 68 5.00 0.01 -9.46
N PRO A 69 6.21 -0.56 -9.54
CA PRO A 69 7.33 0.06 -10.23
C PRO A 69 7.10 0.12 -11.74
N ASN A 70 7.70 1.11 -12.40
CA ASN A 70 7.60 1.31 -13.85
C ASN A 70 8.69 0.57 -14.65
N ASP A 71 9.56 -0.20 -13.98
CA ASP A 71 10.70 -0.86 -14.63
C ASP A 71 10.23 -1.88 -15.68
N ARG A 72 10.33 -1.47 -16.95
CA ARG A 72 10.18 -2.32 -18.14
C ARG A 72 11.56 -2.72 -18.66
N THR A 73 12.42 -3.23 -17.78
CA THR A 73 13.76 -3.64 -18.17
C THR A 73 13.76 -5.10 -18.64
N PHE A 74 14.37 -5.36 -19.79
CA PHE A 74 14.68 -6.70 -20.27
C PHE A 74 16.14 -6.72 -20.72
N SER A 75 16.83 -7.83 -20.47
CA SER A 75 18.23 -8.01 -20.85
C SER A 75 18.33 -9.05 -21.96
N VAL A 76 19.11 -8.76 -22.99
CA VAL A 76 19.49 -9.73 -24.04
C VAL A 76 21.01 -9.89 -23.98
N GLU A 77 21.49 -11.12 -24.03
CA GLU A 77 22.92 -11.39 -24.10
C GLU A 77 23.53 -10.76 -25.37
N LYS A 78 24.62 -10.01 -25.22
CA LYS A 78 25.45 -9.61 -26.37
C LYS A 78 25.99 -10.89 -27.00
N ASN A 79 25.51 -11.25 -28.19
CA ASN A 79 26.04 -12.36 -28.97
C ASN A 79 27.56 -12.19 -29.12
N LEU A 80 28.35 -12.99 -28.40
CA LEU A 80 29.81 -13.06 -28.50
C LEU A 80 30.24 -13.84 -29.77
N LYS A 81 29.66 -13.52 -30.93
CA LYS A 81 30.02 -14.12 -32.23
C LYS A 81 30.98 -13.26 -33.06
N ASP A 82 31.67 -12.30 -32.44
CA ASP A 82 32.74 -11.52 -33.09
C ASP A 82 34.15 -11.94 -32.65
N LYS A 83 34.33 -13.15 -32.07
CA LYS A 83 35.65 -13.80 -32.12
C LYS A 83 35.84 -14.39 -33.50
N GLN A 84 36.23 -13.53 -34.46
CA GLN A 84 36.84 -13.92 -35.72
C GLN A 84 37.87 -15.02 -35.45
N THR A 85 37.57 -16.23 -35.92
CA THR A 85 38.58 -17.28 -36.06
C THR A 85 39.51 -16.83 -37.18
N PRO A 86 40.84 -16.73 -36.96
CA PRO A 86 41.75 -16.43 -38.06
C PRO A 86 41.68 -17.57 -39.08
N PRO A 87 41.70 -17.26 -40.40
CA PRO A 87 41.60 -18.30 -41.42
C PRO A 87 42.81 -19.24 -41.37
N PRO A 88 42.65 -20.54 -41.69
CA PRO A 88 43.73 -21.50 -41.61
C PRO A 88 44.83 -21.13 -42.60
N SER A 89 46.04 -20.96 -42.11
CA SER A 89 47.24 -20.81 -42.93
C SER A 89 47.41 -22.07 -43.79
N GLN A 90 47.13 -21.95 -45.09
CA GLN A 90 47.49 -22.96 -46.08
C GLN A 90 49.02 -23.07 -46.11
N MET A 91 49.54 -24.16 -45.56
CA MET A 91 50.92 -24.58 -45.79
C MET A 91 51.00 -25.06 -47.25
N PHE A 92 51.57 -24.23 -48.12
CA PHE A 92 52.12 -24.70 -49.40
C PHE A 92 53.59 -25.09 -49.20
N SER A 93 53.96 -26.15 -49.91
CA SER A 93 55.13 -27.04 -49.79
C SER A 93 56.50 -26.42 -49.62
#